data_AF-A0A227J6S6-F1
#
_entry.id   AF-A0A227J6S6-F1
#
_cell.length_a   1.000
_cell.length_b   1.000
_cell.length_c   1.000
_cell.angle_alpha   90.00
_cell.angle_beta   90.00
_cell.angle_gamma   90.00
#
_symmetry.space_group_name_H-M   'P 1'
#
loop_
_entity.id
_entity.type
_entity.pdbx_description
1 polymer ?
#
loop_
_entity_poly.entity_id
_entity_poly.type
_entity_poly.pdbx_seq_one_letter_code
_entity_poly.pdbx_strand_id
1 'polypeptide(L)'
;GEAVTPAPTVTVDKANNTISMDFASDALGRPESLDGIRFYVTTWDLDGLSATYRPLEQDKGPWNFSGGASDESKIWDDLPIITLSE
;
A
#
# COMPACT_ATOMS: atom_id res chain seq x y z
N GLY A 1 -5.51 -4.65 11.54
CA GLY A 1 -4.47 -3.65 11.82
C GLY A 1 -5.14 -2.35 12.20
N GLU A 2 -4.40 -1.44 12.82
CA GLU A 2 -4.85 -0.06 13.10
C GLU A 2 -4.16 0.88 12.10
N ALA A 3 -4.88 1.87 11.59
CA ALA A 3 -4.30 2.87 10.70
C ALA A 3 -3.36 3.77 11.50
N VAL A 4 -2.14 3.96 11.00
CA VAL A 4 -1.13 4.78 11.67
C VAL A 4 -1.10 6.18 11.06
N THR A 5 -1.03 7.20 11.92
CA THR A 5 -1.04 8.61 11.51
C THR A 5 0.21 9.33 12.04
N PRO A 6 0.79 10.28 11.28
CA PRO A 6 0.41 10.65 9.91
C PRO A 6 0.73 9.55 8.89
N ALA A 7 0.01 9.55 7.77
CA ALA A 7 0.37 8.70 6.62
C ALA A 7 1.77 9.10 6.09
N PRO A 8 2.54 8.16 5.53
CA PRO A 8 3.84 8.49 4.94
C PRO A 8 3.69 9.46 3.76
N THR A 9 4.71 10.29 3.56
CA THR A 9 4.83 11.05 2.31
C THR A 9 5.30 10.10 1.22
N VAL A 10 4.60 10.06 0.09
CA VAL A 10 4.96 9.24 -1.06
C VAL A 10 5.45 10.12 -2.20
N THR A 11 6.67 9.88 -2.66
CA THR A 11 7.28 10.59 -3.80
C THR A 11 7.59 9.60 -4.92
N VAL A 12 7.30 9.98 -6.17
CA VAL A 12 7.50 9.11 -7.34
C VAL A 12 8.50 9.76 -8.29
N ASP A 13 9.62 9.07 -8.52
CA ASP A 13 10.56 9.36 -9.60
C ASP A 13 10.31 8.39 -10.76
N LYS A 14 9.60 8.88 -11.78
CA LYS A 14 9.27 8.11 -12.98
C LYS A 14 10.48 7.86 -13.88
N ALA A 15 11.46 8.75 -13.88
CA ALA A 15 12.64 8.59 -14.74
C ALA A 15 13.51 7.43 -14.26
N ASN A 16 13.55 7.22 -12.94
CA ASN A 16 14.33 6.17 -12.29
C ASN A 16 13.49 4.99 -11.77
N ASN A 17 12.19 4.92 -12.11
CA ASN A 17 11.26 3.88 -11.65
C ASN A 17 11.28 3.67 -10.12
N THR A 18 11.34 4.76 -9.36
CA THR A 18 11.51 4.70 -7.90
C THR A 18 10.30 5.32 -7.20
N ILE A 19 9.81 4.63 -6.19
CA ILE A 19 8.80 5.14 -5.25
C ILE A 19 9.48 5.23 -3.88
N SER A 20 9.51 6.42 -3.31
CA SER A 20 10.02 6.66 -1.95
C SER A 20 8.86 6.88 -1.00
N MET A 21 8.91 6.23 0.15
CA MET A 21 7.93 6.37 1.23
C MET A 21 8.63 6.85 2.49
N ASP A 22 8.36 8.09 2.89
CA ASP A 22 8.96 8.71 4.05
C ASP A 22 7.98 8.68 5.23
N PHE A 23 8.30 7.86 6.23
CA PHE A 23 7.51 7.71 7.45
C PHE A 23 8.01 8.67 8.52
N ALA A 24 7.09 9.38 9.16
CA ALA A 24 7.42 10.13 10.36
C ALA A 24 7.75 9.14 11.49
N SER A 25 8.84 9.39 12.23
CA SER A 25 9.29 8.49 13.30
C SER A 25 8.23 8.30 14.39
N ASP A 26 7.40 9.32 14.65
CA ASP A 26 6.28 9.22 15.61
C ASP A 26 5.16 8.28 15.15
N ALA A 27 4.89 8.19 13.84
CA ALA A 27 3.99 7.19 13.28
C ALA A 27 4.50 5.75 13.49
N LEU A 28 5.80 5.55 13.70
CA LEU A 28 6.39 4.26 14.01
C LEU A 28 6.60 4.02 15.52
N GLY A 29 6.13 4.94 16.38
CA GLY A 29 6.30 4.84 17.84
C GLY A 29 7.66 5.32 18.36
N ARG A 30 8.40 6.10 17.56
CA ARG A 30 9.73 6.65 17.87
C ARG A 30 10.74 5.59 18.32
N PRO A 31 10.97 4.54 17.51
CA PRO A 31 11.92 3.50 17.89
C PRO A 31 13.35 4.04 17.90
N GLU A 32 14.21 3.48 18.76
CA GLU A 32 15.63 3.84 18.83
C GLU A 32 16.45 3.25 17.66
N SER A 33 15.91 2.23 16.97
CA SER A 33 16.48 1.60 15.77
C SER A 33 15.36 1.10 14.86
N LEU A 34 15.64 0.98 13.56
CA LEU A 34 14.71 0.40 12.58
C LEU A 34 14.82 -1.14 12.47
N ASP A 35 15.73 -1.77 13.21
CA ASP A 35 15.96 -3.21 13.17
C ASP A 35 14.69 -4.03 13.41
N GLY A 36 14.42 -4.95 12.49
CA GLY A 36 13.29 -5.87 12.58
C GLY A 36 11.93 -5.25 12.20
N ILE A 37 11.89 -3.96 11.82
CA ILE A 37 10.71 -3.39 11.16
C ILE A 37 10.48 -4.12 9.84
N ARG A 38 9.22 -4.50 9.60
CA ARG A 38 8.80 -5.26 8.43
C ARG A 38 7.73 -4.50 7.66
N PHE A 39 7.96 -4.30 6.37
CA PHE A 39 6.98 -3.71 5.46
C PHE A 39 6.39 -4.78 4.56
N TYR A 40 5.06 -4.76 4.46
CA TYR A 40 4.31 -5.46 3.42
C TYR A 40 3.70 -4.41 2.50
N VAL A 41 4.06 -4.45 1.22
CA VAL A 41 3.63 -3.48 0.22
C VAL A 41 2.85 -4.21 -0.85
N THR A 42 1.63 -3.76 -1.09
CA THR A 42 0.74 -4.27 -2.14
C THR A 42 0.26 -3.14 -3.02
N THR A 43 -0.18 -3.47 -4.23
CA THR A 43 -0.81 -2.52 -5.16
C THR A 43 -2.30 -2.81 -5.30
N TRP A 44 -3.07 -1.74 -5.44
CA TRP A 44 -4.46 -1.77 -5.87
C TRP A 44 -4.84 -0.41 -6.48
N ASP A 45 -5.80 -0.37 -7.39
CA ASP A 45 -6.27 0.90 -7.97
C ASP A 45 -7.21 1.63 -6.99
N LEU A 46 -6.95 2.92 -6.80
CA LEU A 46 -7.79 3.82 -6.03
C LEU A 46 -8.57 4.71 -7.01
N ASP A 47 -9.90 4.72 -6.89
CA ASP A 47 -10.73 5.66 -7.61
C ASP A 47 -10.47 7.09 -7.09
N GLY A 48 -9.84 7.91 -7.92
CA GLY A 48 -9.51 9.29 -7.60
C GLY A 48 -10.72 10.22 -7.45
N LEU A 49 -11.93 9.82 -7.87
CA LEU A 49 -13.16 10.61 -7.69
C LEU A 49 -13.80 10.38 -6.32
N SER A 50 -13.95 9.12 -5.91
CA SER A 50 -14.58 8.76 -4.63
C SER A 50 -13.59 8.54 -3.49
N ALA A 51 -12.28 8.51 -3.78
CA ALA A 51 -11.22 8.12 -2.86
C ALA A 51 -11.45 6.73 -2.22
N THR A 52 -12.07 5.81 -2.97
CA THR A 52 -12.29 4.42 -2.56
C THR A 52 -11.53 3.46 -3.46
N TYR A 53 -11.20 2.27 -2.97
CA TYR A 53 -10.59 1.23 -3.80
C TYR A 53 -11.58 0.75 -4.87
N ARG A 54 -11.08 0.53 -6.10
CA ARG A 54 -11.89 -0.13 -7.13
C ARG A 54 -12.44 -1.46 -6.58
N PRO A 55 -13.73 -1.78 -6.78
CA PRO A 55 -14.27 -3.04 -6.31
C PRO A 55 -13.64 -4.22 -7.07
N LEU A 56 -13.55 -5.36 -6.38
CA LEU A 56 -13.32 -6.67 -7.00
C LEU A 56 -14.69 -7.34 -7.07
N GLU A 57 -15.06 -7.86 -8.23
CA GLU A 57 -16.33 -8.57 -8.41
C GLU A 57 -16.12 -9.80 -9.30
N GLN A 58 -17.09 -10.70 -9.34
CA GLN A 58 -16.97 -11.90 -10.17
C GLN A 58 -17.03 -11.54 -11.66
N ASP A 59 -17.96 -10.64 -12.01
CA ASP A 59 -18.22 -10.25 -13.40
C ASP A 59 -17.47 -8.99 -13.80
N LYS A 60 -17.12 -8.89 -15.09
CA LYS A 60 -16.49 -7.71 -15.66
C LYS A 60 -17.48 -6.55 -15.75
N GLY A 61 -17.10 -5.41 -15.16
CA GLY A 61 -17.75 -4.12 -15.28
C GLY A 61 -16.84 -3.05 -15.90
N PRO A 62 -17.35 -1.83 -16.08
CA PRO A 62 -16.58 -0.71 -16.65
C PRO A 62 -15.50 -0.16 -15.70
N TRP A 63 -15.64 -0.39 -14.39
CA TRP A 63 -14.89 0.30 -13.34
C TRP A 63 -14.52 -0.61 -12.16
N ASN A 64 -14.45 -1.91 -12.38
CA ASN A 64 -14.09 -2.92 -11.37
C ASN A 64 -12.92 -3.77 -11.85
N PHE A 65 -12.31 -4.49 -10.91
CA PHE A 65 -11.56 -5.70 -11.22
C PHE A 65 -12.51 -6.89 -11.22
N SER A 66 -12.25 -7.87 -12.09
CA SER A 66 -13.06 -9.09 -12.19
C SER A 66 -12.25 -10.33 -11.85
N GLY A 67 -12.90 -11.39 -11.35
CA GLY A 67 -12.29 -12.72 -11.18
C GLY A 67 -12.23 -13.22 -9.75
N GLY A 68 -12.77 -12.49 -8.78
CA GLY A 68 -12.88 -12.88 -7.37
C GLY A 68 -14.15 -12.35 -6.73
N ALA A 69 -14.51 -12.86 -5.54
CA ALA A 69 -15.66 -12.37 -4.79
C ALA A 69 -15.43 -10.96 -4.21
N SER A 70 -16.51 -10.25 -3.88
CA SER A 70 -16.44 -8.84 -3.43
C SER A 70 -15.72 -8.64 -2.09
N ASP A 71 -15.70 -9.67 -1.26
CA ASP A 71 -15.07 -9.74 0.04
C ASP A 71 -13.64 -10.32 0.01
N GLU A 72 -13.14 -10.73 -1.15
CA GLU A 72 -11.75 -11.15 -1.31
C GLU A 72 -10.75 -9.97 -1.21
N SER A 73 -9.51 -10.32 -0.88
CA SER A 73 -8.39 -9.40 -0.75
C SER A 73 -8.12 -8.63 -2.05
N LYS A 74 -7.95 -7.31 -1.91
CA LYS A 74 -7.67 -6.39 -3.01
C LYS A 74 -6.16 -6.21 -3.16
N ILE A 75 -5.52 -7.20 -3.78
CA ILE A 75 -4.08 -7.23 -4.06
C ILE A 75 -3.89 -7.54 -5.54
N TRP A 76 -3.29 -6.60 -6.28
CA TRP A 76 -2.94 -6.81 -7.67
C TRP A 76 -1.55 -7.45 -7.74
N ASP A 77 -0.56 -6.76 -7.17
CA ASP A 77 0.79 -7.28 -6.97
C ASP A 77 1.23 -7.01 -5.52
N ASP A 78 2.23 -7.75 -5.07
CA ASP A 78 2.89 -7.52 -3.79
C ASP A 78 4.41 -7.67 -3.86
N LEU A 79 5.09 -7.15 -2.84
CA LEU A 79 6.50 -7.37 -2.62
C LEU A 79 6.69 -8.43 -1.53
N PRO A 80 7.80 -9.21 -1.58
CA PRO A 80 8.27 -9.94 -0.41
C PRO A 80 8.41 -9.00 0.79
N ILE A 81 8.24 -9.52 2.00
CA ILE A 81 8.40 -8.73 3.22
C ILE A 81 9.78 -8.08 3.25
N ILE A 82 9.79 -6.75 3.24
CA ILE A 82 11.01 -5.96 3.37
C ILE A 82 11.30 -5.85 4.87
N THR A 83 12.43 -6.39 5.31
CA THR A 83 12.88 -6.27 6.70
C THR A 83 14.03 -5.30 6.76
N LEU A 84 13.93 -4.29 7.63
CA LEU A 84 15.03 -3.36 7.87
C LEU A 84 16.02 -3.95 8.87
N SER A 85 17.29 -3.71 8.58
CA SER A 85 18.43 -3.99 9.45
C SER A 85 19.48 -2.92 9.19
N GLU A 86 19.99 -2.29 10.25
CA GLU A 86 21.05 -1.28 10.24
C GLU A 86 22.46 -1.89 10.23
#